data_AF-A0A426XTE2-F1
#
_entry.id   AF-A0A426XTE2-F1
#
_cell.length_a   1.000
_cell.length_b   1.000
_cell.length_c   1.000
_cell.angle_alpha   90.00
_cell.angle_beta   90.00
_cell.angle_gamma   90.00
#
_symmetry.space_group_name_H-M   'P 1'
#
loop_
_entity.id
_entity.type
_entity.pdbx_description
1 polymer ?
#
loop_
_entity_poly.entity_id
_entity_poly.type
_entity_poly.pdbx_seq_one_letter_code
_entity_poly.pdbx_strand_id
1 'polypeptide(L)'
;MQFGSHGNLEQHGFARNRLWSIDTDPPPFPTVSSNKAFIDLIFKPSEDDYKIWPHSKLLILDFEAHIFLCSYEFRLRITLGPGGDLMLTSRIRNTDGKPFSFTFAYHTYFSVSDIR
;
A
#
# COMPACT_ATOMS: atom_id res chain seq x y z
N MET A 1 4.59 -15.46 -10.04
CA MET A 1 5.06 -16.23 -8.87
C MET A 1 4.62 -15.49 -7.62
N GLN A 2 3.61 -16.02 -6.93
CA GLN A 2 3.05 -15.42 -5.72
C GLN A 2 3.44 -16.28 -4.53
N PHE A 3 4.19 -15.72 -3.59
CA PHE A 3 4.45 -16.37 -2.31
C PHE A 3 3.33 -16.00 -1.34
N GLY A 4 2.23 -16.74 -1.41
CA GLY A 4 1.36 -16.96 -0.26
C GLY A 4 2.11 -17.87 0.72
N SER A 5 3.05 -17.33 1.49
CA SER A 5 3.78 -18.09 2.50
C SER A 5 3.80 -17.42 3.89
N HIS A 6 3.05 -16.33 4.07
CA HIS A 6 3.01 -15.61 5.34
C HIS A 6 1.57 -15.53 5.87
N GLY A 7 1.09 -16.65 6.42
CA GLY A 7 -0.12 -16.69 7.27
C GLY A 7 -1.46 -16.58 6.54
N ASN A 8 -2.50 -16.23 7.32
CA ASN A 8 -3.93 -16.21 6.92
C ASN A 8 -4.29 -15.02 5.99
N LEU A 9 -3.31 -14.51 5.23
CA LEU A 9 -3.54 -13.36 4.36
C LEU A 9 -4.24 -13.81 3.07
N GLU A 10 -5.25 -13.06 2.65
CA GLU A 10 -5.92 -13.25 1.37
C GLU A 10 -4.91 -13.30 0.21
N GLN A 11 -5.24 -14.07 -0.83
CA GLN A 11 -4.45 -14.09 -2.05
C GLN A 11 -4.34 -12.66 -2.62
N HIS A 12 -3.11 -12.21 -2.89
CA HIS A 12 -2.72 -10.85 -3.32
C HIS A 12 -2.78 -9.77 -2.23
N GLY A 13 -2.91 -10.18 -0.98
CA GLY A 13 -3.05 -9.29 0.15
C GLY A 13 -4.35 -8.49 0.13
N PHE A 14 -4.43 -7.50 1.02
CA PHE A 14 -5.70 -6.84 1.36
C PHE A 14 -5.82 -5.42 0.81
N ALA A 15 -4.74 -4.80 0.31
CA ALA A 15 -4.76 -3.40 -0.13
C ALA A 15 -5.79 -3.09 -1.24
N ARG A 16 -6.11 -4.07 -2.08
CA ARG A 16 -7.14 -3.98 -3.13
C ARG A 16 -8.58 -4.05 -2.61
N ASN A 17 -8.77 -4.59 -1.40
CA ASN A 17 -10.07 -4.84 -0.77
C ASN A 17 -10.38 -3.80 0.32
N ARG A 18 -9.71 -2.65 0.26
CA ARG A 18 -9.82 -1.57 1.25
C ARG A 18 -10.07 -0.23 0.58
N LEU A 19 -10.69 0.67 1.33
CA LEU A 19 -10.92 2.03 0.88
C LEU A 19 -9.64 2.85 1.04
N TRP A 20 -9.27 3.56 -0.02
CA TRP A 20 -8.17 4.53 0.00
C TRP A 20 -8.76 5.92 0.19
N SER A 21 -8.06 6.75 0.96
CA SER A 21 -8.44 8.15 1.16
C SER A 21 -7.67 9.04 0.19
N ILE A 22 -8.20 10.21 -0.12
CA ILE A 22 -7.44 11.26 -0.82
C ILE A 22 -6.39 11.82 0.17
N ASP A 23 -5.13 11.87 -0.25
CA ASP A 23 -4.06 12.48 0.54
C ASP A 23 -4.01 13.98 0.25
N THR A 24 -4.49 14.80 1.18
CA THR A 24 -4.54 16.27 1.03
C THR A 24 -3.22 16.96 1.35
N ASP A 25 -2.29 16.25 2.01
CA ASP A 25 -0.97 16.77 2.37
C ASP A 25 0.13 15.74 2.02
N PRO A 26 0.28 15.41 0.72
CA PRO A 26 1.25 14.42 0.30
C PRO A 26 2.65 15.02 0.44
N PRO A 27 3.64 14.26 0.96
CA PRO A 27 5.00 14.74 1.04
C PRO A 27 5.54 15.06 -0.37
N PRO A 28 6.42 16.07 -0.50
CA PRO A 28 6.92 16.50 -1.79
C PRO A 28 7.62 15.35 -2.52
N PHE A 29 7.52 15.34 -3.85
CA PHE A 29 8.27 14.41 -4.67
C PHE A 29 9.67 14.97 -4.93
N PRO A 30 10.70 14.10 -5.05
CA PRO A 30 12.06 14.56 -5.36
C PRO A 30 12.15 15.31 -6.69
N THR A 31 11.25 14.99 -7.63
CA THR A 31 11.17 15.60 -8.94
C THR A 31 9.87 16.39 -9.07
N VAL A 32 9.99 17.64 -9.53
CA VAL A 32 8.83 18.48 -9.84
C VAL A 32 8.29 18.06 -11.20
N SER A 33 7.09 17.49 -11.21
CA SER A 33 6.37 17.15 -12.43
C SER A 33 5.63 18.38 -12.96
N SER A 34 5.72 18.66 -14.25
CA SER A 34 4.90 19.68 -14.93
C SER A 34 3.45 19.24 -15.17
N ASN A 35 3.12 17.96 -14.93
CA ASN A 35 1.77 17.42 -15.12
C ASN A 35 0.83 17.99 -14.05
N LYS A 36 -0.30 18.54 -14.50
CA LYS A 36 -1.30 19.19 -13.64
C LYS A 36 -2.49 18.28 -13.29
N ALA A 37 -2.65 17.17 -14.00
CA ALA A 37 -3.71 16.19 -13.77
C ALA A 37 -3.16 15.02 -12.95
N PHE A 38 -3.33 15.08 -11.64
CA PHE A 38 -2.95 14.01 -10.73
C PHE A 38 -3.90 13.91 -9.53
N ILE A 39 -3.90 12.75 -8.89
CA ILE A 39 -4.53 12.53 -7.59
C ILE A 39 -3.57 11.76 -6.69
N ASP A 40 -3.52 12.15 -5.42
CA ASP A 40 -2.80 11.43 -4.37
C ASP A 40 -3.78 10.65 -3.51
N LEU A 41 -3.48 9.38 -3.32
CA LEU A 41 -4.23 8.47 -2.48
C LEU A 41 -3.33 7.95 -1.37
N ILE A 42 -3.93 7.73 -0.21
CA ILE A 42 -3.27 7.15 0.95
C ILE A 42 -4.11 6.03 1.55
N PHE A 43 -3.44 4.92 1.82
CA PHE A 43 -3.95 3.81 2.62
C PHE A 43 -3.18 3.77 3.94
N LYS A 44 -3.94 3.86 5.03
CA LYS A 44 -3.48 3.68 6.40
C LYS A 44 -4.23 2.47 6.98
N PRO A 45 -3.53 1.39 7.38
CA PRO A 45 -4.18 0.23 7.97
C PRO A 45 -4.94 0.61 9.24
N SER A 46 -6.18 0.15 9.36
CA SER A 46 -7.00 0.33 10.56
C SER A 46 -6.72 -0.76 11.60
N GLU A 47 -7.24 -0.60 12.83
CA GLU A 47 -7.17 -1.62 13.89
C GLU A 47 -7.62 -3.02 13.42
N ASP A 48 -8.60 -3.08 12.51
CA ASP A 48 -9.11 -4.33 11.96
C ASP A 48 -8.16 -4.97 10.93
N ASP A 49 -7.34 -4.18 10.24
CA ASP A 49 -6.36 -4.69 9.28
C ASP A 49 -5.19 -5.42 9.96
N TYR A 50 -4.80 -4.94 11.14
CA TYR A 50 -3.73 -5.56 11.91
C TYR A 50 -4.12 -6.94 12.46
N LYS A 51 -5.42 -7.24 12.57
CA LYS A 51 -5.91 -8.58 12.96
C LYS A 51 -5.69 -9.61 11.87
N ILE A 52 -5.63 -9.19 10.60
CA ILE A 52 -5.54 -10.06 9.41
C ILE A 52 -4.09 -10.23 8.96
N TRP A 53 -3.21 -9.26 9.24
CA TRP A 53 -1.78 -9.30 8.94
C TRP A 53 -0.92 -9.22 10.21
N PRO A 54 -0.77 -10.33 10.96
CA PRO A 54 -0.04 -10.34 12.21
C PRO A 54 1.45 -10.57 11.94
N HIS A 55 2.18 -9.53 11.54
CA HIS A 55 3.63 -9.53 11.81
C HIS A 55 3.93 -9.28 13.30
N SER A 56 2.92 -8.93 14.11
CA SER A 56 2.98 -8.94 15.57
C SER A 56 2.65 -10.34 16.09
N LYS A 57 3.69 -11.09 16.44
CA LYS A 57 3.57 -12.28 17.29
C LYS A 57 2.83 -11.85 18.57
N LEU A 58 1.58 -12.27 18.74
CA LEU A 58 0.85 -12.10 19.98
C LEU A 58 1.50 -13.00 21.04
N LEU A 59 2.51 -12.49 21.74
CA LEU A 59 2.93 -13.06 23.01
C LEU A 59 2.14 -12.34 24.09
N ILE A 60 1.07 -13.00 24.53
CA ILE A 60 0.41 -12.69 25.79
C ILE A 60 1.42 -13.03 26.88
N LEU A 61 2.15 -12.03 27.35
CA LEU A 61 2.77 -12.03 28.66
C LEU A 61 2.42 -10.70 29.31
N ASP A 62 1.46 -10.79 30.23
CA ASP A 62 1.26 -9.97 31.41
C ASP A 62 1.10 -8.44 31.22
N PHE A 63 -0.16 -8.03 31.34
CA PHE A 63 -0.65 -6.77 31.94
C PHE A 63 -0.38 -5.42 31.27
N GLU A 64 0.44 -5.32 30.23
CA GLU A 64 0.51 -4.10 29.41
C GLU A 64 0.27 -4.43 27.95
N ALA A 65 -0.91 -4.08 27.45
CA ALA A 65 -1.30 -4.21 26.05
C ALA A 65 -0.51 -3.22 25.18
N HIS A 66 0.80 -3.37 25.11
CA HIS A 66 1.62 -2.80 24.04
C HIS A 66 1.34 -3.60 22.77
N ILE A 67 0.18 -3.33 22.17
CA ILE A 67 -0.17 -3.75 20.83
C ILE A 67 0.87 -3.10 19.89
N PHE A 68 1.97 -3.79 19.64
CA PHE A 68 2.97 -3.39 18.65
C PHE A 68 2.41 -3.64 17.25
N LEU A 69 1.51 -2.75 16.83
CA LEU A 69 1.04 -2.66 15.47
C LEU A 69 2.20 -2.17 14.61
N CYS A 70 2.71 -3.01 13.70
CA CYS A 70 3.60 -2.54 12.64
C CYS A 70 2.81 -1.59 11.75
N SER A 71 2.87 -0.28 12.05
CA SER A 71 2.19 0.72 11.26
C SER A 71 3.02 1.02 10.01
N TYR A 72 2.34 1.06 8.87
CA TYR A 72 2.91 1.53 7.61
C TYR A 72 1.88 2.41 6.91
N GLU A 73 2.36 3.27 6.02
CA GLU A 73 1.51 4.06 5.13
C GLU A 73 1.85 3.71 3.69
N PHE A 74 0.83 3.40 2.89
CA PHE A 74 0.98 3.28 1.45
C PHE A 74 0.40 4.54 0.81
N ARG A 75 1.23 5.30 0.11
CA ARG A 75 0.79 6.40 -0.76
C ARG A 75 0.92 6.02 -2.23
N LEU A 76 -0.07 6.38 -3.03
CA LEU A 76 -0.09 6.21 -4.47
C LEU A 76 -0.44 7.53 -5.14
N ARG A 77 0.45 8.04 -6.00
CA ARG A 77 0.13 9.12 -6.93
C ARG A 77 -0.22 8.55 -8.29
N ILE A 78 -1.37 8.95 -8.81
CA ILE A 78 -1.80 8.65 -10.19
C ILE A 78 -1.69 9.95 -10.97
N THR A 79 -0.97 9.95 -12.07
CA THR A 79 -0.77 11.14 -12.92
C THR A 79 -1.11 10.81 -14.37
N LEU A 80 -1.84 11.72 -15.02
CA LEU A 80 -2.12 11.68 -16.45
C LEU A 80 -1.18 12.65 -17.16
N GLY A 81 -0.34 12.11 -18.04
CA GLY A 81 0.53 12.87 -18.91
C GLY A 81 -0.23 13.45 -20.11
N PRO A 82 0.20 14.60 -20.66
CA PRO A 82 -0.44 15.20 -21.84
C PRO A 82 -0.32 14.32 -23.10
N GLY A 83 0.63 13.38 -23.14
CA GLY A 83 0.81 12.40 -24.22
C GLY A 83 -0.13 11.19 -24.13
N GLY A 84 -1.01 11.12 -23.12
CA GLY A 84 -1.86 9.95 -22.87
C GLY A 84 -1.24 8.92 -21.92
N ASP A 85 -0.07 9.21 -21.35
CA ASP A 85 0.61 8.34 -20.38
C ASP A 85 -0.15 8.28 -19.05
N LEU A 86 -0.26 7.08 -18.48
CA LEU A 86 -0.72 6.87 -17.10
C LEU A 86 0.47 6.49 -16.23
N MET A 87 0.86 7.37 -15.29
CA MET A 87 1.99 7.14 -14.39
C MET A 87 1.49 6.82 -12.98
N LEU A 88 2.00 5.72 -12.41
CA LEU A 88 1.69 5.26 -11.04
C LEU A 88 2.93 5.31 -10.17
N THR A 89 2.96 6.22 -9.19
CA THR A 89 4.08 6.35 -8.24
C THR A 89 3.68 5.86 -6.85
N SER A 90 4.18 4.69 -6.46
CA SER A 90 3.96 4.11 -5.13
C SER A 90 5.06 4.51 -4.14
N ARG A 91 4.68 4.92 -2.93
CA ARG A 91 5.59 5.21 -1.81
C ARG A 91 5.09 4.52 -0.56
N ILE A 92 5.89 3.60 -0.03
CA ILE A 92 5.56 2.86 1.19
C ILE A 92 6.48 3.37 2.30
N ARG A 93 5.90 3.80 3.43
CA ARG A 93 6.64 4.30 4.60
C ARG A 93 6.40 3.37 5.78
N ASN A 94 7.48 2.90 6.39
CA ASN A 94 7.40 2.35 7.75
C ASN A 94 7.13 3.50 8.72
N THR A 95 6.03 3.45 9.47
CA THR A 95 5.75 4.42 10.52
C THR A 95 6.06 3.89 11.91
N ASP A 96 6.46 2.62 12.01
CA ASP A 96 7.00 2.01 13.22
C ASP A 96 8.54 2.08 13.25
N GLY A 97 9.13 1.86 14.42
CA GLY A 97 10.58 1.78 14.62
C GLY A 97 11.17 0.41 14.25
N LYS A 98 10.33 -0.59 13.97
CA LYS A 98 10.76 -1.97 13.68
C LYS A 98 10.80 -2.24 12.18
N PRO A 99 11.84 -2.91 11.65
CA PRO A 99 11.84 -3.33 10.25
C PRO A 99 10.62 -4.18 9.90
N PHE A 100 10.03 -3.95 8.73
CA PHE A 100 8.98 -4.80 8.19
C PHE A 100 9.31 -5.20 6.75
N SER A 101 8.86 -6.39 6.37
CA SER A 101 9.00 -6.91 5.02
C SER A 101 7.67 -6.81 4.29
N PHE A 102 7.70 -6.39 3.04
CA PHE A 102 6.51 -6.31 2.21
C PHE A 102 6.81 -6.65 0.76
N THR A 103 5.75 -6.98 0.02
CA THR A 103 5.77 -7.09 -1.43
C THR A 103 4.57 -6.31 -1.97
N PHE A 104 4.68 -5.78 -3.17
CA PHE A 104 3.56 -5.17 -3.88
C PHE A 104 3.71 -5.39 -5.38
N ALA A 105 2.60 -5.32 -6.10
CA ALA A 105 2.56 -5.41 -7.55
C ALA A 105 1.38 -4.60 -8.08
N TYR A 106 1.51 -4.09 -9.30
CA TYR A 106 0.37 -3.60 -10.06
C TYR A 106 -0.23 -4.75 -10.88
N HIS A 107 -1.53 -4.96 -10.76
CA HIS A 107 -2.25 -6.02 -11.48
C HIS A 107 -3.07 -5.41 -12.64
N THR A 108 -2.38 -4.71 -13.54
CA THR A 108 -3.00 -3.96 -14.64
C THR A 108 -3.50 -4.91 -15.73
N TYR A 109 -4.76 -4.75 -16.15
CA TYR A 109 -5.34 -5.43 -17.30
C TYR A 109 -5.25 -4.53 -18.52
N PHE A 110 -4.49 -4.97 -19.53
CA PHE A 110 -4.38 -4.24 -20.79
C PHE A 110 -5.53 -4.61 -21.72
N SER A 111 -6.14 -3.58 -22.32
CA SER A 111 -7.05 -3.79 -23.45
C SER A 111 -6.22 -4.10 -24.69
N VAL A 112 -6.45 -5.27 -25.26
CA VAL A 112 -5.80 -5.73 -26.49
C VAL A 112 -6.88 -6.15 -27.49
N SER A 113 -6.64 -5.91 -28.78
CA SER A 113 -7.60 -6.24 -29.83
C SER A 113 -7.58 -7.71 -30.23
N ASP A 114 -6.47 -8.41 -30.01
CA ASP A 114 -6.25 -9.81 -30.36
C ASP A 114 -5.29 -10.43 -29.33
N ILE A 115 -5.51 -11.69 -28.98
CA ILE A 115 -4.61 -12.49 -28.14
C ILE A 115 -4.25 -13.71 -28.96
N ARG A 116 -2.97 -13.84 -29.35
CA ARG A 116 -2.44 -15.01 -30.07
C ARG A 116 -1.73 -15.95 -29.14
#